data_AF-A0A536YJN1-F1
#
_entry.id   AF-A0A536YJN1-F1
#
_cell.length_a   1.000
_cell.length_b   1.000
_cell.length_c   1.000
_cell.angle_alpha   90.00
_cell.angle_beta   90.00
_cell.angle_gamma   90.00
#
_symmetry.space_group_name_H-M   'P 1'
#
loop_
_entity.id
_entity.type
_entity.pdbx_description
1 polymer ?
#
loop_
_entity_poly.entity_id
_entity_poly.type
_entity_poly.pdbx_seq_one_letter_code
_entity_poly.pdbx_strand_id
1 'polypeptide(L)' 'MAVWQIQLLGGLRATHGNAVIAQFPSRPIAMLLARLALEPQRRHAREELIELLWPDVELDVGR' A
#
# COMPACT_ATOMS: atom_id res chain seq x y z
N MET A 1 20.68 -11.25 -0.65
CA MET A 1 19.66 -10.29 -1.10
C MET A 1 18.86 -9.88 0.13
N ALA A 2 18.72 -8.59 0.40
CA ALA A 2 17.83 -8.16 1.47
C ALA A 2 16.37 -8.37 1.03
N VAL A 3 15.50 -8.75 1.97
CA VAL A 3 14.07 -9.00 1.74
C VAL A 3 13.29 -7.85 2.35
N TRP A 4 12.22 -7.42 1.70
CA TRP A 4 11.32 -6.43 2.28
C TRP A 4 10.53 -7.05 3.42
N GLN A 5 10.54 -6.40 4.59
CA GLN A 5 9.65 -6.74 5.70
C GLN A 5 8.63 -5.62 5.86
N ILE A 6 7.35 -6.00 5.87
CA ILE A 6 6.23 -5.08 6.06
C ILE A 6 5.61 -5.32 7.42
N GLN A 7 5.67 -4.32 8.28
CA GLN A 7 4.98 -4.30 9.57
C GLN A 7 3.66 -3.56 9.41
N LEU A 8 2.55 -4.20 9.79
CA LEU A 8 1.20 -3.64 9.67
C LEU A 8 0.64 -3.19 11.03
N LEU A 9 1.06 -3.84 12.12
CA LEU A 9 0.57 -3.61 13.47
C LEU A 9 1.50 -2.66 14.22
N GLY A 10 0.95 -1.72 14.97
CA GLY A 10 1.74 -0.66 15.62
C GLY A 10 2.20 0.46 14.68
N GLY A 11 1.58 0.54 13.49
CA GLY A 11 1.92 1.49 12.43
C GLY A 11 2.55 0.81 11.21
N LEU A 12 2.22 1.32 10.02
CA LEU A 12 2.77 0.78 8.77
C LEU A 12 4.25 1.13 8.65
N ARG A 13 5.09 0.13 8.41
CA ARG A 13 6.53 0.31 8.17
C ARG A 13 7.03 -0.72 7.16
N ALA A 14 7.87 -0.28 6.23
CA ALA A 14 8.59 -1.15 5.30
C ALA A 14 10.09 -1.06 5.58
N THR A 15 10.78 -2.19 5.70
CA THR A 15 12.23 -2.24 5.92
C THR A 15 12.92 -3.10 4.87
N HIS A 16 14.12 -2.71 4.46
CA HIS A 16 14.96 -3.47 3.53
C HIS A 16 16.43 -3.15 3.78
N GLY A 17 17.14 -4.07 4.44
CA GLY A 17 18.49 -3.79 4.94
C GLY A 17 18.46 -2.61 5.90
N ASN A 18 19.23 -1.55 5.59
CA ASN A 18 19.27 -0.32 6.39
C ASN A 18 18.18 0.70 6.02
N ALA A 19 17.40 0.45 4.97
CA ALA A 19 16.32 1.34 4.56
C ALA A 19 15.08 1.11 5.43
N VAL A 20 14.48 2.20 5.92
CA VAL A 20 13.23 2.19 6.69
C VAL A 20 12.30 3.25 6.13
N ILE A 21 11.10 2.83 5.73
CA ILE A 21 10.01 3.70 5.30
C ILE A 21 8.90 3.58 6.34
N ALA A 22 8.70 4.63 7.14
CA ALA A 22 7.65 4.70 8.16
C ALA A 22 6.73 5.91 7.97
N GLN A 23 7.07 6.83 7.05
CA GLN A 23 6.25 7.97 6.68
C GLN A 23 5.83 7.78 5.22
N PHE A 24 4.52 7.85 4.98
CA PHE A 24 3.94 7.70 3.66
C PHE A 24 3.37 9.04 3.21
N PRO A 25 3.42 9.38 1.90
CA PRO A 25 3.01 10.70 1.42
C PRO A 25 1.52 10.98 1.66
N SER A 26 0.71 9.94 1.74
CA SER A 26 -0.72 10.03 2.02
C SER A 26 -1.26 8.74 2.61
N ARG A 27 -2.44 8.84 3.26
CA ARG A 27 -3.16 7.67 3.79
C ARG A 27 -3.50 6.63 2.72
N PRO A 28 -4.00 6.99 1.51
CA PRO A 28 -4.24 6.01 0.45
C PRO A 28 -2.99 5.24 0.01
N ILE A 29 -1.83 5.89 -0.07
CA ILE A 29 -0.57 5.21 -0.43
C ILE A 29 -0.16 4.20 0.64
N ALA A 30 -0.28 4.57 1.92
CA ALA A 30 -0.06 3.64 3.02
C ALA A 30 -1.01 2.44 2.95
N MET A 31 -2.30 2.70 2.74
CA MET A 31 -3.32 1.65 2.64
C MET A 31 -3.12 0.73 1.42
N LEU A 32 -2.65 1.26 0.29
CA LEU A 32 -2.29 0.46 -0.88
C LEU A 32 -1.21 -0.57 -0.54
N LEU A 33 -0.11 -0.14 0.09
CA LEU A 33 0.96 -1.06 0.49
C LEU A 33 0.45 -2.10 1.49
N ALA A 34 -0.35 -1.67 2.47
CA ALA A 34 -0.94 -2.59 3.46
C ALA A 34 -1.83 -3.65 2.80
N ARG A 35 -2.66 -3.25 1.83
CA ARG A 35 -3.55 -4.16 1.08
C ARG A 35 -2.76 -5.22 0.30
N LEU A 36 -1.73 -4.79 -0.42
CA LEU A 36 -0.87 -5.70 -1.18
C LEU A 36 -0.07 -6.65 -0.27
N ALA A 37 0.36 -6.18 0.91
CA ALA A 37 1.11 -6.98 1.87
C ALA A 37 0.26 -8.03 2.60
N LEU A 38 -1.04 -7.78 2.80
CA LEU A 38 -1.96 -8.73 3.44
C LEU A 38 -2.28 -9.94 2.54
N GLU A 39 -2.36 -9.74 1.23
CA GLU A 39 -2.68 -10.79 0.26
C GLU A 39 -1.68 -10.78 -0.92
N PRO A 40 -0.38 -11.08 -0.69
CA PRO A 40 0.67 -10.87 -1.69
C PRO A 40 0.60 -11.82 -2.89
N GLN A 41 -0.11 -12.94 -2.75
CA GLN A 41 -0.30 -13.92 -3.83
C GLN A 41 -1.59 -13.68 -4.63
N ARG A 42 -2.46 -12.78 -4.15
CA ARG A 42 -3.69 -12.42 -4.84
C ARG A 42 -3.39 -11.35 -5.89
N ARG A 43 -3.99 -11.50 -7.07
CA ARG A 43 -4.05 -10.40 -8.04
C ARG A 43 -5.10 -9.40 -7.58
N HIS A 44 -4.70 -8.15 -7.43
CA HIS A 44 -5.59 -7.04 -7.07
C HIS A 44 -5.92 -6.27 -8.35
N ALA A 45 -7.21 -6.17 -8.69
CA ALA A 45 -7.65 -5.35 -9.81
C ALA A 45 -7.43 -3.87 -9.46
N ARG A 46 -7.08 -3.05 -10.46
CA ARG A 46 -6.88 -1.61 -10.22
C ARG A 46 -8.18 -0.97 -9.76
N GLU A 47 -9.29 -1.35 -10.37
CA GLU A 47 -10.63 -0.84 -10.11
C GLU A 47 -11.04 -1.14 -8.66
N GLU A 48 -10.81 -2.36 -8.18
CA GLU A 48 -11.03 -2.75 -6.77
C GLU A 48 -10.20 -1.87 -5.81
N LEU A 49 -8.93 -1.63 -6.15
CA LEU A 49 -8.05 -0.80 -5.32
C LEU A 49 -8.50 0.67 -5.33
N ILE A 50 -8.99 1.19 -6.45
CA ILE A 50 -9.48 2.57 -6.53
C ILE A 50 -10.74 2.74 -5.67
N GLU A 51 -11.72 1.86 -5.82
CA GLU A 51 -12.96 1.88 -5.03
C GLU A 51 -12.68 1.82 -3.52
N LEU A 52 -11.69 1.03 -3.11
CA LEU A 52 -11.30 0.89 -1.71
C LEU A 52 -10.56 2.13 -1.16
N LEU A 53 -9.64 2.69 -1.95
CA LEU A 53 -8.66 3.67 -1.46
C LEU A 53 -9.07 5.13 -1.71
N TRP A 54 -9.92 5.36 -2.72
CA TRP A 54 -10.42 6.68 -3.12
C TRP A 54 -11.92 6.63 -3.45
N PRO A 55 -12.79 6.29 -2.47
CA PRO A 55 -14.23 6.14 -2.71
C PRO A 55 -14.91 7.43 -3.20
N ASP A 56 -14.33 8.60 -2.91
CA ASP A 56 -14.91 9.91 -3.21
C ASP A 56 -14.29 10.59 -4.46
N VAL A 57 -13.42 9.89 -5.20
CA VAL A 57 -12.77 10.44 -6.40
C VAL A 57 -13.40 9.83 -7.65
N GLU A 58 -13.97 10.67 -8.51
CA GLU A 58 -14.42 10.24 -9.84
C GLU A 58 -13.22 9.70 -10.65
N LEU A 59 -13.37 8.50 -11.21
CA LEU A 59 -12.35 7.69 -11.88
C LEU A 59 -11.61 8.40 -13.03
N ASP A 60 -12.12 9.52 -13.53
CA ASP A 60 -11.55 10.25 -14.67
C ASP A 60 -10.25 11.02 -14.36
N VAL A 61 -9.80 11.08 -13.09
CA VAL A 61 -8.55 11.78 -12.70
C VAL A 61 -7.31 10.87 -12.80
N GLY A 62 -7.48 9.57 -13.06
CA GLY A 62 -6.41 8.56 -12.92
C GLY A 62 -5.66 8.14 -14.20
N ARG A 63 -5.64 8.94 -15.26
CA ARG A 63 -4.92 8.64 -16.52
C ARG A 63 -3.55 9.31 -16.62
#